data_AF-A0A174HUK0-F1
#
_entry.id   AF-A0A174HUK0-F1
#
_cell.length_a   1.000
_cell.length_b   1.000
_cell.length_c   1.000
_cell.angle_alpha   90.00
_cell.angle_beta   90.00
_cell.angle_gamma   90.00
#
_symmetry.space_group_name_H-M   'P 1'
#
loop_
_entity.id
_entity.type
_entity.pdbx_description
1 polymer ?
#
loop_
_entity_poly.entity_id
_entity_poly.type
_entity_poly.pdbx_seq_one_letter_code
_entity_poly.pdbx_strand_id
1 'polypeptide(L)'
;MKKWINVEEIGQLYLEKILVTFDIPILFVCSNGKNKKYLCLNIGDEDGTTVIAEISKATLSAMQQNKIPMEAVYRQAIGKKLIIAKYDENSKKIISEVENSETVAANFLPQKGKFLCEKE
;
A
#
# COMPACT_ATOMS: atom_id res chain seq x y z
N MET A 1 -5.97 -17.53 0.21
CA MET A 1 -5.76 -16.06 0.24
C MET A 1 -6.59 -15.44 -0.87
N LYS A 2 -7.29 -14.34 -0.60
CA LYS A 2 -8.17 -13.67 -1.58
C LYS A 2 -7.31 -12.90 -2.59
N LYS A 3 -7.54 -13.09 -3.90
CA LYS A 3 -6.88 -12.27 -4.93
C LYS A 3 -7.32 -10.81 -4.76
N TRP A 4 -6.36 -9.89 -4.86
CA TRP A 4 -6.62 -8.45 -4.78
C TRP A 4 -6.52 -7.82 -6.17
N ILE A 5 -5.29 -7.55 -6.63
CA ILE A 5 -5.02 -6.82 -7.88
C ILE A 5 -3.81 -7.44 -8.58
N ASN A 6 -3.78 -7.42 -9.91
CA ASN A 6 -2.61 -7.82 -10.70
C ASN A 6 -1.96 -6.55 -11.27
N VAL A 7 -0.70 -6.31 -10.92
CA VAL A 7 0.06 -5.10 -11.26
C VAL A 7 1.28 -5.53 -12.07
N GLU A 8 1.60 -4.82 -13.14
CA GLU A 8 2.61 -5.25 -14.11
C GLU A 8 3.99 -5.46 -13.47
N GLU A 9 4.37 -4.57 -12.56
CA GLU A 9 5.70 -4.51 -11.95
C GLU A 9 5.94 -5.63 -10.92
N ILE A 10 4.88 -6.10 -10.25
CA ILE A 10 4.99 -6.98 -9.07
C ILE A 10 4.13 -8.24 -9.14
N GLY A 11 3.31 -8.36 -10.17
CA GLY A 11 2.39 -9.46 -10.46
C GLY A 11 1.13 -9.45 -9.59
N GLN A 12 0.53 -10.63 -9.45
CA GLN A 12 -0.69 -10.81 -8.67
C GLN A 12 -0.42 -10.63 -7.18
N LEU A 13 -1.16 -9.71 -6.57
CA LEU A 13 -1.25 -9.53 -5.13
C LEU A 13 -2.43 -10.31 -4.53
N TYR A 14 -2.21 -10.84 -3.34
CA TYR A 14 -3.18 -11.56 -2.53
C TYR A 14 -3.30 -10.86 -1.18
N LEU A 15 -4.53 -10.58 -0.77
CA LEU A 15 -4.83 -9.95 0.51
C LEU A 15 -4.49 -10.91 1.66
N GLU A 16 -3.71 -10.42 2.62
CA GLU A 16 -3.32 -11.17 3.82
C GLU A 16 -4.00 -10.65 5.08
N LYS A 17 -3.98 -9.34 5.31
CA LYS A 17 -4.52 -8.73 6.53
C LYS A 17 -5.04 -7.32 6.22
N ILE A 18 -6.25 -7.02 6.66
CA ILE A 18 -6.75 -5.64 6.68
C ILE A 18 -6.30 -5.01 8.00
N LEU A 19 -5.71 -3.82 7.96
CA LEU A 19 -5.25 -3.08 9.13
C LEU A 19 -6.23 -1.98 9.52
N VAL A 20 -6.79 -1.29 8.52
CA VAL A 20 -7.79 -0.23 8.73
C VAL A 20 -8.92 -0.45 7.74
N THR A 21 -10.15 -0.45 8.25
CA THR A 21 -11.38 -0.49 7.45
C THR A 21 -12.29 0.66 7.87
N PHE A 22 -12.93 1.26 6.88
CA PHE A 22 -14.18 2.01 7.05
C PHE A 22 -15.26 1.20 6.31
N ASP A 23 -15.92 1.77 5.31
CA ASP A 23 -16.86 1.06 4.44
C ASP A 23 -16.13 0.12 3.47
N ILE A 24 -14.89 0.46 3.10
CA ILE A 24 -13.94 -0.37 2.37
C ILE A 24 -12.59 -0.44 3.11
N PRO A 25 -11.74 -1.45 2.83
CA PRO A 25 -10.38 -1.49 3.34
C PRO A 25 -9.59 -0.27 2.87
N ILE A 26 -9.03 0.49 3.81
CA ILE A 26 -8.20 1.67 3.52
C ILE A 26 -6.72 1.27 3.53
N LEU A 27 -6.30 0.54 4.57
CA LEU A 27 -4.91 0.12 4.76
C LEU A 27 -4.85 -1.38 4.98
N PHE A 28 -4.06 -2.08 4.17
CA PHE A 28 -3.99 -3.54 4.23
C PHE A 28 -2.65 -4.07 3.73
N VAL A 29 -2.35 -5.31 4.10
CA VAL A 29 -1.14 -6.03 3.74
C VAL A 29 -1.47 -7.06 2.68
N CYS A 30 -0.69 -7.05 1.60
CA CYS A 30 -0.73 -8.06 0.55
C CYS A 30 0.60 -8.81 0.46
N SER A 31 0.56 -9.96 -0.19
CA SER A 31 1.76 -10.62 -0.72
C SER A 31 1.59 -11.01 -2.17
N ASN A 32 2.71 -11.27 -2.85
CA ASN A 32 2.70 -11.84 -4.20
C ASN A 32 3.14 -13.31 -4.21
N GLY A 33 3.17 -13.93 -5.40
CA GLY A 33 3.61 -15.31 -5.59
C GLY A 33 5.07 -15.60 -5.17
N LYS A 34 5.88 -14.57 -4.89
CA LYS A 34 7.26 -14.67 -4.36
C LYS A 34 7.32 -14.45 -2.84
N ASN A 35 6.17 -14.38 -2.17
CA ASN A 35 6.05 -14.11 -0.72
C ASN A 35 6.67 -12.78 -0.27
N LYS A 36 6.83 -11.82 -1.20
CA LYS A 36 7.17 -10.43 -0.86
C LYS A 36 5.94 -9.76 -0.24
N LYS A 37 6.16 -8.89 0.74
CA LYS A 37 5.09 -8.18 1.46
C LYS A 37 4.93 -6.76 0.93
N TYR A 38 3.68 -6.33 0.85
CA TYR A 38 3.32 -5.01 0.38
C TYR A 38 2.33 -4.37 1.34
N LEU A 39 2.55 -3.09 1.68
CA LEU A 39 1.56 -2.25 2.32
C LEU A 39 0.78 -1.51 1.24
N CYS A 40 -0.53 -1.67 1.23
CA CYS A 40 -1.43 -1.06 0.26
C CYS A 40 -2.31 -0.03 0.99
N LEU A 41 -2.36 1.19 0.45
CA LEU A 41 -3.23 2.27 0.90
C LEU A 41 -4.15 2.70 -0.23
N ASN A 42 -5.45 2.52 -0.06
CA ASN A 42 -6.44 3.12 -0.95
C ASN A 42 -6.58 4.61 -0.61
N ILE A 43 -6.41 5.46 -1.63
CA ILE A 43 -6.53 6.92 -1.53
C ILE A 43 -7.62 7.50 -2.44
N GLY A 44 -8.07 6.73 -3.44
CA GLY A 44 -9.16 7.11 -4.34
C GLY A 44 -10.41 6.29 -4.02
N ASP A 45 -11.41 6.92 -3.40
CA ASP A 45 -12.68 6.26 -3.06
C ASP A 45 -13.51 5.91 -4.30
N GLU A 46 -13.36 6.66 -5.41
CA GLU A 46 -14.11 6.48 -6.65
C GLU A 46 -13.40 5.57 -7.67
N ASP A 47 -12.10 5.74 -7.88
CA ASP A 47 -11.33 5.03 -8.93
C ASP A 47 -10.47 3.87 -8.39
N GLY A 48 -10.49 3.66 -7.08
CA GLY A 48 -9.71 2.62 -6.40
C GLY A 48 -8.21 2.87 -6.44
N THR A 49 -7.76 4.12 -6.62
CA THR A 49 -6.33 4.45 -6.62
C THR A 49 -5.68 3.95 -5.34
N THR A 50 -4.66 3.11 -5.50
CA THR A 50 -3.95 2.41 -4.43
C THR A 50 -2.46 2.72 -4.51
N VAL A 51 -1.88 3.15 -3.39
CA VAL A 51 -0.43 3.29 -3.19
C VAL A 51 0.11 2.01 -2.60
N ILE A 52 1.08 1.40 -3.27
CA ILE A 52 1.64 0.09 -2.93
C ILE A 52 3.13 0.23 -2.66
N ALA A 53 3.55 -0.14 -1.45
CA ALA A 53 4.94 -0.13 -1.01
C ALA A 53 5.44 -1.56 -0.74
N GLU A 54 6.55 -1.98 -1.34
CA GLU A 54 7.24 -3.20 -0.90
C GLU A 54 7.89 -2.94 0.46
N ILE A 55 7.60 -3.79 1.45
CA ILE A 55 8.05 -3.60 2.84
C ILE A 55 8.73 -4.85 3.39
N SER A 56 9.63 -4.65 4.35
CA SER A 56 10.16 -5.75 5.15
C SER A 56 9.18 -6.13 6.27
N LYS A 57 9.28 -7.37 6.75
CA LYS A 57 8.53 -7.80 7.96
C LYS A 57 8.88 -6.95 9.19
N ALA A 58 10.13 -6.51 9.30
CA ALA A 58 10.58 -5.66 10.40
C ALA A 58 9.92 -4.27 10.36
N THR A 59 9.84 -3.67 9.17
CA THR A 59 9.16 -2.39 8.95
C THR A 59 7.67 -2.49 9.27
N LEU A 60 7.00 -3.55 8.80
CA LEU A 60 5.59 -3.80 9.12
C LEU A 60 5.36 -3.93 10.63
N SER A 61 6.20 -4.71 11.31
CA SER A 61 6.12 -4.92 12.75
C SER A 61 6.36 -3.63 13.54
N ALA A 62 7.34 -2.81 13.12
CA ALA A 62 7.62 -1.52 13.73
C ALA A 62 6.43 -0.56 13.60
N MET A 63 5.76 -0.52 12.44
CA MET A 63 4.56 0.27 12.25
C MET A 63 3.40 -0.21 13.13
N GLN A 64 3.17 -1.52 13.19
CA GLN A 64 2.11 -2.12 14.00
C GLN A 64 2.33 -1.92 15.51
N GLN A 65 3.59 -1.85 15.95
CA GLN A 65 3.95 -1.57 17.35
C GLN A 65 4.06 -0.07 17.65
N ASN A 66 3.59 0.79 16.74
CA ASN A 66 3.67 2.24 16.86
C ASN A 66 5.09 2.80 17.11
N LYS A 67 6.11 2.11 16.59
CA LYS A 67 7.52 2.57 16.65
C LYS A 67 7.87 3.53 15.53
N ILE A 68 7.19 3.41 14.39
CA ILE A 68 7.33 4.33 13.26
C ILE A 68 5.94 4.76 12.78
N PRO A 69 5.79 6.02 12.32
CA PRO A 69 4.54 6.48 11.75
C PRO A 69 4.27 5.79 10.40
N MET A 70 3.00 5.69 10.01
CA MET A 70 2.60 4.99 8.79
C MET A 70 3.26 5.61 7.54
N GLU A 71 3.34 6.94 7.46
CA GLU A 71 3.99 7.66 6.37
C GLU A 71 5.45 7.24 6.16
N ALA A 72 6.20 7.03 7.26
CA ALA A 72 7.60 6.64 7.19
C ALA A 72 7.78 5.25 6.54
N VAL A 73 6.80 4.36 6.66
CA VAL A 73 6.84 3.04 6.00
C VAL A 73 6.89 3.20 4.48
N TYR A 74 6.08 4.11 3.93
CA TYR A 74 6.07 4.38 2.49
C TYR A 74 7.36 5.05 2.05
N ARG A 75 7.85 6.05 2.81
CA ARG A 75 9.13 6.71 2.49
C ARG A 75 10.31 5.73 2.48
N GLN A 76 10.28 4.73 3.37
CA GLN A 76 11.31 3.69 3.51
C GLN A 76 11.04 2.44 2.66
N ALA A 77 10.15 2.51 1.67
CA ALA A 77 9.84 1.39 0.79
C ALA A 77 11.11 0.79 0.17
N ILE A 78 11.12 -0.55 0.05
CA ILE A 78 12.26 -1.28 -0.51
C ILE A 78 12.51 -0.80 -1.95
N GLY A 79 13.77 -0.48 -2.25
CA GLY A 79 14.16 0.03 -3.57
C GLY A 79 13.74 1.47 -3.85
N LYS A 80 13.23 2.20 -2.84
CA LYS A 80 12.76 3.59 -2.95
C LYS A 80 11.65 3.80 -3.97
N LYS A 81 10.81 2.77 -4.15
CA LYS A 81 9.75 2.73 -5.16
C LYS A 81 8.39 2.59 -4.49
N LEU A 82 7.45 3.38 -4.96
CA LEU A 82 6.03 3.22 -4.72
C LEU A 82 5.35 2.94 -6.05
N ILE A 83 4.38 2.05 -6.04
CA ILE A 83 3.54 1.81 -7.21
C ILE A 83 2.19 2.46 -6.93
N ILE A 84 1.76 3.35 -7.82
CA ILE A 84 0.44 3.97 -7.78
C ILE A 84 -0.39 3.25 -8.83
N ALA A 85 -1.35 2.44 -8.39
CA ALA A 85 -2.17 1.61 -9.28
C ALA A 85 -3.63 2.03 -9.21
N LYS A 86 -4.32 2.03 -10.35
CA LYS A 86 -5.76 2.32 -10.42
C LYS A 86 -6.43 1.53 -11.53
N TYR A 87 -7.75 1.39 -11.43
CA TYR A 87 -8.54 0.84 -12.52
C TYR A 87 -8.81 1.92 -13.57
N ASP A 88 -8.42 1.66 -14.82
CA ASP A 88 -8.76 2.52 -15.95
C ASP A 88 -9.99 1.96 -16.65
N GLU A 89 -11.09 2.70 -16.58
CA GLU A 89 -12.38 2.29 -17.17
C GLU A 89 -12.33 2.15 -18.69
N ASN A 90 -11.51 2.98 -19.35
CA ASN A 90 -11.40 3.00 -20.81
C ASN A 90 -10.79 1.70 -21.34
N SER A 91 -9.65 1.30 -20.78
CA SER A 91 -8.94 0.07 -21.15
C SER A 91 -9.46 -1.16 -20.42
N LYS A 92 -10.31 -0.99 -19.40
CA LYS A 92 -10.82 -2.02 -18.48
C LYS A 92 -9.70 -2.83 -17.83
N LYS A 93 -8.59 -2.16 -17.51
CA LYS A 93 -7.37 -2.77 -16.96
C LYS A 93 -6.87 -1.98 -15.76
N ILE A 94 -6.01 -2.63 -14.99
CA ILE A 94 -5.18 -1.93 -14.00
C ILE A 94 -4.05 -1.26 -14.76
N ILE A 95 -3.89 0.04 -14.54
CA ILE A 95 -2.72 0.80 -14.94
C ILE A 95 -1.95 1.20 -13.70
N SER A 96 -0.65 1.35 -13.84
CA SER A 96 0.24 1.71 -12.74
C SER A 96 1.37 2.61 -13.20
N GLU A 97 1.88 3.40 -12.25
CA GLU A 97 3.10 4.17 -12.38
C GLU A 97 4.00 3.95 -11.17
N VAL A 98 5.31 4.08 -11.39
CA VAL A 98 6.32 3.93 -10.33
C VAL A 98 6.82 5.32 -9.93
N GLU A 99 6.58 5.67 -8.68
CA GLU A 99 7.01 6.91 -8.07
C GLU A 99 8.18 6.70 -7.11
N ASN A 100 8.99 7.74 -6.94
CA ASN A 100 10.09 7.71 -5.97
C ASN A 100 9.54 7.96 -4.56
N SER A 101 9.78 7.01 -3.65
CA SER A 101 9.21 7.06 -2.30
C SER A 101 9.65 8.26 -1.49
N GLU A 102 10.84 8.81 -1.72
CA GLU A 102 11.40 9.94 -0.97
C GLU A 102 10.81 11.29 -1.42
N THR A 103 10.29 11.37 -2.65
CA THR A 103 9.87 12.63 -3.29
C THR A 103 8.40 12.68 -3.70
N VAL A 104 7.68 11.54 -3.66
CA VAL A 104 6.23 11.50 -3.94
C VAL A 104 5.48 12.54 -3.11
N ALA A 105 4.47 13.16 -3.72
CA ALA A 105 3.68 14.19 -3.07
C ALA A 105 2.97 13.65 -1.82
N ALA A 106 2.94 14.47 -0.76
CA ALA A 106 2.47 14.03 0.56
C ALA A 106 0.98 13.66 0.60
N ASN A 107 0.18 14.14 -0.35
CA ASN A 107 -1.25 13.80 -0.48
C ASN A 107 -1.49 12.33 -0.89
N PHE A 108 -0.48 11.63 -1.41
CA PHE A 108 -0.56 10.19 -1.67
C PHE A 108 -0.31 9.34 -0.42
N LEU A 109 0.19 9.93 0.67
CA LEU A 109 0.65 9.20 1.84
C LEU A 109 -0.24 9.45 3.05
N PRO A 110 -0.19 8.56 4.06
CA PRO A 110 -0.80 8.85 5.35
C PRO A 110 -0.27 10.17 5.92
N GLN A 111 -1.09 10.83 6.75
CA GLN A 111 -0.68 12.07 7.39
C GLN A 111 0.62 11.88 8.18
N LYS A 112 1.57 12.81 7.96
CA LYS A 112 2.88 12.78 8.60
C LYS A 112 2.76 12.70 10.12
N GLY A 113 3.54 11.80 10.72
CA GLY A 113 3.59 11.59 12.17
C GLY A 113 2.40 10.81 12.76
N LYS A 114 1.42 10.37 11.95
CA LYS A 114 0.34 9.51 12.44
C LYS A 114 0.79 8.06 12.52
N PHE A 115 0.52 7.46 13.67
CA PHE A 115 0.73 6.05 13.96
C PHE A 115 -0.53 5.24 13.64
N LEU A 116 -0.37 3.91 13.56
CA LEU A 116 -1.50 3.01 13.39
C LEU A 116 -2.29 2.95 14.71
N CYS A 117 -3.42 3.65 14.78
CA CYS A 117 -4.33 3.48 15.92
C CYS A 117 -4.99 2.11 15.81
N GLU A 118 -4.73 1.22 16.78
CA GLU A 118 -5.56 0.04 16.97
C GLU A 118 -6.95 0.56 17.40
N LYS A 119 -8.00 0.25 16.62
CA LYS A 119 -9.34 0.28 17.20
C LYS A 119 -9.42 -0.97 18.08
N GLU A 120 -9.49 -0.73 19.39
CA GLU A 120 -9.96 -1.71 20.38
C GLU A 120 -11.34 -2.26 19.97
#